data_AF-A0A9E7C378-F1
#
_entry.id   AF-A0A9E7C378-F1
#
_cell.length_a   1.000
_cell.length_b   1.000
_cell.length_c   1.000
_cell.angle_alpha   90.00
_cell.angle_beta   90.00
_cell.angle_gamma   90.00
#
_symmetry.space_group_name_H-M   'P 1'
#
loop_
_entity.id
_entity.type
_entity.pdbx_description
1 polymer ?
#
loop_
_entity_poly.entity_id
_entity_poly.type
_entity_poly.pdbx_seq_one_letter_code
_entity_poly.pdbx_strand_id
1 'polypeptide(L)'
;MAEDERKVEQPEVDVEAEAPVVDEPEAAEEAPVEAVEEAPVEAFEPVAEADEPVAEADEPVAEADEPVAEADEPVAEAEPEPEAPAATATATKPQPKPARADDDGRPPVVRAQAKYVRTSARKARLVCDHIRGKSVDEARAILAFTPRAVAKDWAKLLNSAVANAEHNHELLGEDLKVEAAFADEGPTLKRFQPRAMGRATRIRKRTSHLTITLTPKG
;
A
#
# COMPACT_ATOMS: atom_id res chain seq x y z
N MET A 1 -55.15 -21.51 -57.37
CA MET A 1 -56.38 -21.00 -56.72
C MET A 1 -56.07 -20.84 -55.24
N ALA A 2 -56.27 -19.62 -54.74
CA ALA A 2 -56.20 -19.16 -53.35
C ALA A 2 -54.82 -19.28 -52.64
N GLU A 3 -53.99 -18.25 -52.80
CA GLU A 3 -52.98 -17.89 -51.80
C GLU A 3 -53.64 -17.01 -50.72
N ASP A 4 -53.47 -17.43 -49.47
CA ASP A 4 -54.11 -16.91 -48.25
C ASP A 4 -53.27 -15.74 -47.68
N GLU A 5 -53.70 -14.51 -47.96
CA GLU A 5 -53.08 -13.28 -47.47
C GLU A 5 -53.35 -13.09 -45.97
N ARG A 6 -52.44 -13.57 -45.12
CA ARG A 6 -52.43 -13.24 -43.69
C ARG A 6 -51.85 -11.84 -43.47
N LYS A 7 -52.76 -10.89 -43.35
CA LYS A 7 -52.52 -9.54 -42.85
C LYS A 7 -52.14 -9.61 -41.36
N VAL A 8 -50.85 -9.50 -41.06
CA VAL A 8 -50.35 -9.35 -39.69
C VAL A 8 -50.39 -7.87 -39.35
N GLU A 9 -51.42 -7.51 -38.59
CA GLU A 9 -51.66 -6.22 -37.96
C GLU A 9 -50.54 -5.95 -36.95
N GLN A 10 -49.80 -4.84 -37.12
CA GLN A 10 -48.85 -4.37 -36.12
C GLN A 10 -49.65 -3.60 -35.04
N PRO A 11 -49.50 -3.89 -33.74
CA PRO A 11 -50.10 -3.05 -32.72
C PRO A 11 -49.29 -1.76 -32.57
N GLU A 12 -49.94 -0.63 -32.80
CA GLU A 12 -49.45 0.70 -32.46
C GLU A 12 -49.25 0.78 -30.95
N VAL A 13 -48.02 1.05 -30.51
CA VAL A 13 -47.67 1.26 -29.11
C VAL A 13 -47.68 2.75 -28.89
N ASP A 14 -48.77 3.26 -28.30
CA ASP A 14 -48.87 4.62 -27.79
C ASP A 14 -47.78 4.84 -26.73
N VAL A 15 -46.71 5.56 -27.12
CA VAL A 15 -45.71 6.07 -26.19
C VAL A 15 -46.24 7.39 -25.65
N GLU A 16 -46.95 7.33 -24.53
CA GLU A 16 -47.22 8.51 -23.71
C GLU A 16 -45.87 9.10 -23.25
N ALA A 17 -45.51 10.23 -23.84
CA ALA A 17 -44.36 11.03 -23.44
C ALA A 17 -44.68 11.74 -22.12
N GLU A 18 -44.31 11.13 -21.00
CA GLU A 18 -44.29 11.79 -19.69
C GLU A 18 -43.09 12.77 -19.65
N ALA A 19 -43.38 14.06 -19.80
CA ALA A 19 -42.39 15.12 -19.70
C ALA A 19 -41.87 15.23 -18.25
N PRO A 20 -40.55 15.41 -18.01
CA PRO A 20 -40.06 15.62 -16.67
C PRO A 20 -40.48 17.01 -16.17
N VAL A 21 -41.22 17.04 -15.06
CA VAL A 21 -41.53 18.23 -14.28
C VAL A 21 -40.19 18.83 -13.82
N VAL A 22 -39.84 19.97 -14.40
CA VAL A 22 -38.73 20.83 -13.97
C VAL A 22 -39.26 21.61 -12.77
N ASP A 23 -38.80 21.25 -11.57
CA ASP A 23 -39.03 22.03 -10.35
C ASP A 23 -38.09 23.25 -10.40
N GLU A 24 -38.64 24.42 -10.71
CA GLU A 24 -37.97 25.70 -10.52
C GLU A 24 -37.78 25.92 -9.01
N PRO A 25 -36.55 26.16 -8.50
CA PRO A 25 -36.39 26.53 -7.11
C PRO A 25 -36.91 27.96 -6.90
N GLU A 26 -38.06 28.08 -6.22
CA GLU A 26 -38.54 29.35 -5.68
C GLU A 26 -37.48 29.96 -4.74
N ALA A 27 -37.06 31.18 -5.10
CA ALA A 27 -36.24 32.04 -4.29
C ALA A 27 -37.00 32.43 -3.00
N ALA A 28 -36.55 31.89 -1.87
CA ALA A 28 -36.96 32.33 -0.54
C ALA A 28 -35.82 33.15 0.10
N GLU A 29 -36.07 34.46 0.18
CA GLU A 29 -35.61 35.44 1.18
C GLU A 29 -34.36 35.13 2.02
N GLU A 30 -33.31 35.92 1.79
CA GLU A 30 -32.26 36.19 2.76
C GLU A 30 -32.84 36.90 3.99
N ALA A 31 -32.77 36.24 5.15
CA ALA A 31 -32.85 36.89 6.45
C ALA A 31 -31.42 37.11 6.99
N PRO A 32 -31.11 38.29 7.58
CA PRO A 32 -29.77 38.56 8.10
C PRO A 32 -29.53 37.76 9.39
N VAL A 33 -28.55 36.86 9.37
CA VAL A 33 -28.03 36.25 10.60
C VAL A 33 -27.05 37.21 11.27
N GLU A 34 -27.45 37.67 12.45
CA GLU A 34 -26.66 38.53 13.34
C GLU A 34 -25.32 37.90 13.71
N ALA A 35 -24.34 38.79 13.86
CA ALA A 35 -22.97 38.50 14.25
C ALA A 35 -22.91 37.74 15.59
N VAL A 36 -22.35 36.53 15.55
CA VAL A 36 -21.86 35.84 16.74
C VAL A 36 -20.42 36.28 16.96
N GLU A 37 -20.20 36.93 18.09
CA GLU A 37 -18.90 37.36 18.60
C GLU A 37 -17.91 36.19 18.63
N GLU A 38 -16.71 36.41 18.07
CA GLU A 38 -15.55 35.54 18.22
C GLU A 38 -15.12 35.52 19.69
N ALA A 39 -15.15 34.34 20.31
CA ALA A 39 -14.46 34.11 21.58
C ALA A 39 -12.94 34.11 21.34
N PRO A 40 -12.13 34.73 22.21
CA PRO A 40 -10.70 34.84 22.01
C PRO A 40 -10.01 33.48 22.14
N VAL A 41 -9.21 33.15 21.13
CA VAL A 41 -8.21 32.09 21.15
C VAL A 41 -7.16 32.41 22.22
N GLU A 42 -6.98 31.49 23.17
CA GLU A 42 -5.88 31.58 24.14
C GLU A 42 -4.54 31.50 23.41
N ALA A 43 -3.75 32.56 23.59
CA ALA A 43 -2.39 32.67 23.10
C ALA A 43 -1.49 31.66 23.83
N PHE A 44 -0.92 30.72 23.07
CA PHE A 44 0.24 29.98 23.54
C PHE A 44 1.46 30.91 23.48
N GLU A 45 2.02 31.21 24.66
CA GLU A 45 3.23 32.03 24.81
C GLU A 45 4.44 31.38 24.09
N PRO A 46 5.31 32.16 23.42
CA PRO A 46 6.54 31.65 22.87
C PRO A 46 7.60 31.49 23.97
N VAL A 47 8.20 30.31 24.08
CA VAL A 47 9.40 30.11 24.90
C VAL A 47 10.55 30.84 24.23
N ALA A 48 10.89 32.00 24.78
CA ALA A 48 12.04 32.79 24.39
C ALA A 48 13.34 32.11 24.82
N GLU A 49 14.26 32.09 23.87
CA GLU A 49 15.67 31.72 23.93
C GLU A 49 16.41 32.57 24.97
N ALA A 50 17.08 31.94 25.92
CA ALA A 50 17.98 32.59 26.87
C ALA A 50 19.37 31.96 26.75
N ASP A 51 20.25 32.71 26.10
CA ASP A 51 21.71 32.57 26.12
C ASP A 51 22.21 32.71 27.57
N GLU A 52 22.91 31.71 28.08
CA GLU A 52 23.74 31.83 29.29
C GLU A 52 25.21 32.06 28.88
N PRO A 53 25.88 33.11 29.39
CA PRO A 53 27.27 33.38 29.05
C PRO A 53 28.22 32.49 29.85
N VAL A 54 29.17 31.88 29.14
CA VAL A 54 30.34 31.19 29.71
C VAL A 54 31.29 32.23 30.28
N ALA A 55 31.55 32.17 31.59
CA ALA A 55 32.57 32.99 32.25
C ALA A 55 33.77 32.11 32.66
N GLU A 56 34.95 32.49 32.15
CA GLU A 56 36.28 31.99 32.51
C GLU A 56 36.64 32.27 33.97
N ALA A 57 37.31 31.31 34.60
CA ALA A 57 38.30 31.55 35.65
C ALA A 57 39.36 30.42 35.67
N ASP A 58 40.60 30.77 35.30
CA ASP A 58 41.91 30.18 35.65
C ASP A 58 42.00 29.71 37.13
N GLU A 59 42.84 28.80 37.64
CA GLU A 59 44.08 28.03 37.30
C GLU A 59 44.33 27.08 38.54
N PRO A 60 45.45 26.33 38.76
CA PRO A 60 46.39 25.60 37.90
C PRO A 60 46.78 24.16 38.40
N VAL A 61 47.34 23.37 37.48
CA VAL A 61 48.46 22.38 37.51
C VAL A 61 48.85 21.64 38.82
N ALA A 62 48.92 20.29 38.75
CA ALA A 62 49.94 19.48 39.44
C ALA A 62 50.16 18.09 38.79
N GLU A 63 51.42 17.80 38.44
CA GLU A 63 52.00 16.53 37.97
C GLU A 63 51.77 15.33 38.91
N ALA A 64 51.63 14.13 38.33
CA ALA A 64 52.26 12.91 38.83
C ALA A 64 52.34 11.83 37.72
N ASP A 65 53.57 11.58 37.32
CA ASP A 65 54.07 10.45 36.53
C ASP A 65 54.07 9.17 37.41
N GLU A 66 53.68 8.01 36.88
CA GLU A 66 54.52 6.79 36.87
C GLU A 66 53.77 5.55 36.29
N PRO A 67 54.44 4.72 35.47
CA PRO A 67 53.86 3.56 34.77
C PRO A 67 54.16 2.22 35.47
N VAL A 68 53.29 1.21 35.31
CA VAL A 68 53.59 -0.16 35.78
C VAL A 68 53.19 -1.24 34.77
N ALA A 69 54.23 -1.81 34.16
CA ALA A 69 54.50 -3.21 33.85
C ALA A 69 53.50 -4.08 33.04
N GLU A 70 53.96 -4.34 31.81
CA GLU A 70 53.98 -5.58 31.04
C GLU A 70 53.92 -6.90 31.86
N ALA A 71 53.03 -7.81 31.47
CA ALA A 71 53.14 -9.24 31.70
C ALA A 71 52.59 -9.99 30.47
N ASP A 72 53.50 -10.70 29.83
CA ASP A 72 53.39 -11.59 28.67
C ASP A 72 52.78 -12.94 29.10
N GLU A 73 51.86 -13.50 28.30
CA GLU A 73 51.91 -14.87 27.72
C GLU A 73 50.53 -15.38 27.24
N PRO A 74 50.50 -16.27 26.22
CA PRO A 74 49.55 -16.18 25.12
C PRO A 74 48.44 -17.25 25.17
N VAL A 75 47.24 -16.89 24.68
CA VAL A 75 46.18 -17.88 24.42
C VAL A 75 45.86 -17.91 22.93
N ALA A 76 46.49 -18.89 22.30
CA ALA A 76 46.00 -19.75 21.22
C ALA A 76 45.25 -19.09 20.03
N GLU A 77 45.93 -19.19 18.89
CA GLU A 77 45.35 -19.21 17.54
C GLU A 77 44.10 -20.12 17.50
N ALA A 78 42.94 -19.51 17.31
CA ALA A 78 41.76 -20.21 16.81
C ALA A 78 41.80 -20.10 15.29
N GLU A 79 42.24 -21.18 14.63
CA GLU A 79 42.13 -21.35 13.19
C GLU A 79 40.66 -21.15 12.75
N PRO A 80 40.42 -20.52 11.58
CA PRO A 80 39.09 -20.42 11.02
C PRO A 80 38.59 -21.82 10.64
N GLU A 81 37.47 -22.25 11.22
CA GLU A 81 36.84 -23.51 10.81
C GLU A 81 36.57 -23.47 9.29
N PRO A 82 36.99 -24.50 8.53
CA PRO A 82 36.86 -24.52 7.09
C PRO A 82 35.40 -24.62 6.65
N GLU A 83 35.00 -23.70 5.76
CA GLU A 83 33.80 -23.83 4.94
C GLU A 83 33.82 -25.20 4.24
N ALA A 84 32.87 -26.06 4.59
CA ALA A 84 32.55 -27.25 3.82
C ALA A 84 31.60 -26.86 2.66
N PRO A 85 32.00 -27.00 1.38
CA PRO A 85 31.12 -26.73 0.26
C PRO A 85 30.48 -28.04 -0.24
N ALA A 86 29.21 -28.29 0.09
CA ALA A 86 28.32 -29.23 -0.62
C ALA A 86 26.96 -29.30 0.07
N ALA A 87 25.80 -29.28 -0.56
CA ALA A 87 25.43 -29.10 -1.95
C ALA A 87 24.00 -28.56 -1.90
N THR A 88 23.81 -27.26 -2.15
CA THR A 88 22.47 -26.77 -2.47
C THR A 88 22.19 -27.21 -3.89
N ALA A 89 21.48 -28.33 -4.02
CA ALA A 89 20.87 -28.73 -5.27
C ALA A 89 20.19 -27.51 -5.88
N THR A 90 20.78 -26.98 -6.95
CA THR A 90 20.15 -25.99 -7.81
C THR A 90 18.98 -26.73 -8.44
N ALA A 91 17.84 -26.72 -7.76
CA ALA A 91 16.59 -27.11 -8.35
C ALA A 91 16.40 -26.12 -9.50
N THR A 92 16.70 -26.58 -10.72
CA THR A 92 16.34 -25.90 -11.96
C THR A 92 14.85 -25.64 -11.87
N LYS A 93 14.50 -24.44 -11.40
CA LYS A 93 13.12 -23.99 -11.29
C LYS A 93 12.56 -24.12 -12.70
N PRO A 94 11.44 -24.82 -12.90
CA PRO A 94 10.84 -24.90 -14.23
C PRO A 94 10.57 -23.46 -14.65
N GLN A 95 11.27 -23.02 -15.69
CA GLN A 95 11.04 -21.69 -16.26
C GLN A 95 9.55 -21.61 -16.58
N PRO A 96 8.79 -20.68 -15.99
CA PRO A 96 7.40 -20.53 -16.35
C PRO A 96 7.37 -20.25 -17.85
N LYS A 97 6.64 -21.07 -18.62
CA LYS A 97 6.37 -20.77 -20.03
C LYS A 97 5.93 -19.31 -20.11
N PRO A 98 6.49 -18.51 -21.04
CA PRO A 98 6.06 -17.14 -21.18
C PRO A 98 4.54 -17.15 -21.34
N ALA A 99 3.85 -16.41 -20.46
CA ALA A 99 2.45 -16.13 -20.69
C ALA A 99 2.36 -15.61 -22.13
N ARG A 100 1.42 -16.17 -22.90
CA ARG A 100 1.26 -15.87 -24.33
C ARG A 100 1.40 -14.36 -24.51
N ALA A 101 2.38 -13.93 -25.31
CA ALA A 101 2.46 -12.54 -25.70
C ALA A 101 1.14 -12.24 -26.41
N ASP A 102 0.32 -11.38 -25.81
CA ASP A 102 -0.87 -10.89 -26.47
C ASP A 102 -0.37 -10.06 -27.68
N ASP A 103 -0.54 -10.57 -28.91
CA ASP A 103 -0.07 -9.96 -30.16
C ASP A 103 -0.80 -8.64 -30.53
N ASP A 104 -1.51 -8.03 -29.57
CA ASP A 104 -2.50 -6.97 -29.78
C ASP A 104 -1.90 -5.54 -29.79
N GLY A 105 -0.57 -5.39 -29.79
CA GLY A 105 0.10 -4.08 -29.75
C GLY A 105 -0.09 -3.29 -28.45
N ARG A 106 -0.59 -3.93 -27.39
CA ARG A 106 -0.73 -3.34 -26.06
C ARG A 106 0.63 -3.34 -25.33
N PRO A 107 0.98 -2.31 -24.54
CA PRO A 107 2.19 -2.36 -23.72
C PRO A 107 2.16 -3.60 -22.81
N PRO A 108 3.32 -4.25 -22.58
CA PRO A 108 3.39 -5.47 -21.78
C PRO A 108 2.90 -5.20 -20.36
N VAL A 109 1.96 -6.03 -19.91
CA VAL A 109 1.30 -5.88 -18.62
C VAL A 109 1.83 -6.95 -17.66
N VAL A 110 2.49 -6.52 -16.58
CA VAL A 110 3.04 -7.43 -15.58
C VAL A 110 2.11 -7.50 -14.38
N ARG A 111 1.56 -8.67 -14.12
CA ARG A 111 0.65 -8.91 -12.99
C ARG A 111 1.35 -9.65 -11.86
N ALA A 112 1.17 -9.18 -10.63
CA ALA A 112 1.55 -9.89 -9.41
C ALA A 112 0.38 -9.98 -8.44
N GLN A 113 0.29 -11.09 -7.69
CA GLN A 113 -0.79 -11.30 -6.73
C GLN A 113 -0.31 -11.96 -5.43
N ALA A 114 -0.67 -11.38 -4.29
CA ALA A 114 -0.52 -11.99 -2.98
C ALA A 114 -1.88 -12.54 -2.52
N LYS A 115 -1.98 -13.86 -2.32
CA LYS A 115 -3.22 -14.53 -1.95
C LYS A 115 -3.28 -14.83 -0.45
N TYR A 116 -4.49 -14.78 0.11
CA TYR A 116 -4.78 -15.15 1.50
C TYR A 116 -4.06 -14.30 2.56
N VAL A 117 -3.81 -13.03 2.25
CA VAL A 117 -3.20 -12.08 3.19
C VAL A 117 -4.13 -11.89 4.38
N ARG A 118 -3.59 -11.98 5.60
CA ARG A 118 -4.34 -11.93 6.89
C ARG A 118 -4.80 -10.51 7.28
N THR A 119 -5.29 -9.77 6.30
CA THR A 119 -5.74 -8.39 6.41
C THR A 119 -7.12 -8.24 5.77
N SER A 120 -7.96 -7.34 6.31
CA SER A 120 -9.24 -7.01 5.69
C SER A 120 -9.06 -6.14 4.43
N ALA A 121 -9.77 -6.45 3.34
CA ALA A 121 -9.69 -5.71 2.08
C ALA A 121 -9.81 -4.18 2.25
N ARG A 122 -10.76 -3.70 3.07
CA ARG A 122 -10.90 -2.25 3.37
C ARG A 122 -9.61 -1.57 3.86
N LYS A 123 -8.85 -2.23 4.75
CA LYS A 123 -7.59 -1.67 5.25
C LYS A 123 -6.49 -1.66 4.18
N ALA A 124 -6.51 -2.63 3.27
CA ALA A 124 -5.57 -2.70 2.16
C ALA A 124 -5.87 -1.67 1.07
N ARG A 125 -7.16 -1.40 0.79
CA ARG A 125 -7.61 -0.39 -0.19
C ARG A 125 -7.09 1.01 0.12
N LEU A 126 -7.08 1.39 1.40
CA LEU A 126 -6.53 2.67 1.84
C LEU A 126 -5.06 2.88 1.43
N VAL A 127 -4.27 1.81 1.36
CA VAL A 127 -2.88 1.89 0.86
C VAL A 127 -2.85 1.82 -0.68
N CYS A 128 -3.75 1.06 -1.31
CA CYS A 128 -3.85 0.98 -2.78
C CYS A 128 -4.02 2.35 -3.41
N ASP A 129 -4.89 3.17 -2.83
CA ASP A 129 -5.23 4.47 -3.39
C ASP A 129 -4.04 5.44 -3.34
N HIS A 130 -3.09 5.23 -2.43
CA HIS A 130 -1.85 6.01 -2.38
C HIS A 130 -0.79 5.58 -3.41
N ILE A 131 -0.83 4.35 -3.91
CA ILE A 131 0.20 3.83 -4.83
C ILE A 131 -0.26 3.76 -6.30
N ARG A 132 -1.57 3.84 -6.55
CA ARG A 132 -2.12 3.77 -7.91
C ARG A 132 -1.64 4.96 -8.76
N GLY A 133 -1.17 4.68 -9.97
CA GLY A 133 -0.72 5.70 -10.94
C GLY A 133 0.68 6.25 -10.71
N LYS A 134 1.40 5.81 -9.67
CA LYS A 134 2.74 6.30 -9.32
C LYS A 134 3.84 5.47 -9.96
N SER A 135 5.04 6.03 -10.04
CA SER A 135 6.22 5.25 -10.44
C SER A 135 6.55 4.21 -9.36
N VAL A 136 7.30 3.17 -9.73
CA VAL A 136 7.73 2.14 -8.77
C VAL A 136 8.53 2.75 -7.62
N ASP A 137 9.40 3.72 -7.89
CA ASP A 137 10.24 4.34 -6.85
C ASP A 137 9.45 5.24 -5.90
N GLU A 138 8.52 6.04 -6.43
CA GLU A 138 7.58 6.80 -5.60
C GLU A 138 6.72 5.87 -4.74
N ALA A 139 6.22 4.78 -5.32
CA ALA A 139 5.43 3.80 -4.60
C ALA A 139 6.25 3.13 -3.48
N ARG A 140 7.54 2.82 -3.71
CA ARG A 140 8.45 2.29 -2.67
C ARG A 140 8.61 3.29 -1.53
N ALA A 141 8.85 4.56 -1.83
CA ALA A 141 8.98 5.61 -0.82
C ALA A 141 7.70 5.75 0.02
N ILE A 142 6.54 5.82 -0.63
CA ILE A 142 5.25 5.93 0.07
C ILE A 142 5.00 4.73 0.97
N LEU A 143 5.27 3.52 0.49
CA LEU A 143 5.08 2.29 1.27
C LEU A 143 6.03 2.21 2.46
N ALA A 144 7.24 2.76 2.35
CA ALA A 144 8.21 2.80 3.45
C ALA A 144 7.76 3.71 4.61
N PHE A 145 7.15 4.86 4.30
CA PHE A 145 6.74 5.85 5.30
C PHE A 145 5.26 5.77 5.70
N THR A 146 4.48 4.85 5.13
CA THR A 146 3.08 4.67 5.51
C THR A 146 2.98 3.95 6.87
N PRO A 147 2.32 4.53 7.89
CA PRO A 147 2.27 3.95 9.25
C PRO A 147 1.36 2.72 9.39
N ARG A 148 0.85 2.17 8.29
CA ARG A 148 -0.08 1.03 8.29
C ARG A 148 0.68 -0.27 8.11
N ALA A 149 0.38 -1.27 8.94
CA ALA A 149 1.00 -2.60 8.85
C ALA A 149 0.85 -3.25 7.46
N VAL A 150 -0.24 -2.97 6.75
CA VAL A 150 -0.52 -3.50 5.40
C VAL A 150 0.48 -2.99 4.35
N ALA A 151 1.15 -1.86 4.59
CA ALA A 151 2.16 -1.33 3.68
C ALA A 151 3.33 -2.31 3.50
N LYS A 152 3.66 -3.09 4.54
CA LYS A 152 4.69 -4.14 4.48
C LYS A 152 4.32 -5.25 3.50
N ASP A 153 3.04 -5.64 3.45
CA ASP A 153 2.55 -6.65 2.51
C ASP A 153 2.58 -6.13 1.06
N TRP A 154 2.20 -4.86 0.87
CA TRP A 154 2.28 -4.19 -0.43
C TRP A 154 3.72 -4.01 -0.92
N ALA A 155 4.66 -3.65 -0.05
CA ALA A 155 6.07 -3.49 -0.40
C ALA A 155 6.66 -4.82 -0.91
N LYS A 156 6.36 -5.93 -0.23
CA LYS A 156 6.77 -7.27 -0.68
C LYS A 156 6.17 -7.62 -2.05
N LEU A 157 4.88 -7.31 -2.25
CA LEU A 157 4.21 -7.57 -3.52
C LEU A 157 4.78 -6.72 -4.65
N LEU A 158 5.09 -5.44 -4.40
CA LEU A 158 5.71 -4.54 -5.38
C LEU A 158 7.09 -5.05 -5.79
N ASN A 159 7.93 -5.44 -4.83
CA ASN A 159 9.25 -6.02 -5.13
C ASN A 159 9.15 -7.31 -5.94
N SER A 160 8.16 -8.16 -5.64
CA SER A 160 7.90 -9.36 -6.44
C SER A 160 7.42 -9.02 -7.86
N ALA A 161 6.65 -7.95 -8.03
CA ALA A 161 6.16 -7.52 -9.34
C ALA A 161 7.31 -6.99 -10.21
N VAL A 162 8.20 -6.18 -9.64
CA VAL A 162 9.41 -5.68 -10.32
C VAL A 162 10.32 -6.83 -10.74
N ALA A 163 10.60 -7.78 -9.84
CA ALA A 163 11.40 -8.95 -10.16
C ALA A 163 10.79 -9.81 -11.29
N ASN A 164 9.45 -9.91 -11.34
CA ASN A 164 8.77 -10.61 -12.44
C ASN A 164 8.87 -9.83 -13.76
N ALA A 165 8.86 -8.50 -13.72
CA ALA A 165 9.01 -7.66 -14.90
C ALA A 165 10.42 -7.78 -15.48
N GLU A 166 11.44 -7.71 -14.64
CA GLU A 166 12.85 -7.86 -15.02
C GLU A 166 13.13 -9.26 -15.60
N HIS A 167 12.65 -10.31 -14.93
CA HIS A 167 12.97 -11.68 -15.34
C HIS A 167 12.20 -12.17 -16.57
N ASN A 168 10.93 -11.78 -16.74
CA ASN A 168 10.09 -12.34 -17.81
C ASN A 168 9.93 -11.42 -19.02
N HIS A 169 10.07 -10.10 -18.84
CA HIS A 169 9.86 -9.11 -19.89
C HIS A 169 11.09 -8.24 -20.14
N GLU A 170 12.21 -8.50 -19.45
CA GLU A 170 13.48 -7.76 -19.57
C GLU A 170 13.29 -6.23 -19.41
N LEU A 171 12.29 -5.82 -18.63
CA LEU A 171 11.97 -4.42 -18.37
C LEU A 171 12.84 -3.88 -17.21
N LEU A 172 13.25 -2.62 -17.31
CA LEU A 172 13.94 -1.92 -16.23
C LEU A 172 12.96 -1.46 -15.15
N GLY A 173 13.28 -1.70 -13.87
CA GLY A 173 12.41 -1.35 -12.75
C GLY A 173 12.07 0.14 -12.63
N GLU A 174 12.98 1.02 -13.06
CA GLU A 174 12.85 2.49 -13.02
C GLU A 174 11.80 3.01 -14.03
N ASP A 175 11.66 2.31 -15.16
CA ASP A 175 10.73 2.66 -16.22
C ASP A 175 9.33 2.06 -16.00
N LEU A 176 9.03 1.52 -14.81
CA LEU A 176 7.74 0.92 -14.50
C LEU A 176 6.86 1.88 -13.69
N LYS A 177 5.56 1.84 -13.99
CA LYS A 177 4.51 2.50 -13.20
C LYS A 177 3.42 1.52 -12.78
N VAL A 178 2.76 1.84 -11.67
CA VAL A 178 1.61 1.08 -11.17
C VAL A 178 0.36 1.50 -11.95
N GLU A 179 -0.10 0.68 -12.90
CA GLU A 179 -1.34 0.92 -13.64
C GLU A 179 -2.56 0.70 -12.75
N ALA A 180 -2.62 -0.47 -12.11
CA ALA A 180 -3.74 -0.84 -11.26
C ALA A 180 -3.24 -1.51 -9.97
N ALA A 181 -3.84 -1.09 -8.85
CA ALA A 181 -3.65 -1.71 -7.56
C ALA A 181 -5.00 -1.81 -6.86
N PHE A 182 -5.38 -3.03 -6.49
CA PHE A 182 -6.66 -3.31 -5.83
C PHE A 182 -6.58 -4.50 -4.89
N ALA A 183 -7.51 -4.52 -3.94
CA ALA A 183 -7.63 -5.57 -2.94
C ALA A 183 -9.05 -6.16 -2.92
N ASP A 184 -9.12 -7.45 -3.16
CA ASP A 184 -10.34 -8.25 -3.15
C ASP A 184 -10.53 -8.95 -1.81
N GLU A 185 -11.79 -9.29 -1.50
CA GLU A 185 -12.09 -10.08 -0.32
C GLU A 185 -11.68 -11.54 -0.53
N GLY A 186 -10.97 -12.10 0.45
CA GLY A 186 -10.64 -13.50 0.51
C GLY A 186 -11.56 -14.30 1.43
N PRO A 187 -11.32 -15.61 1.59
CA PRO A 187 -12.11 -16.45 2.49
C PRO A 187 -12.05 -15.91 3.93
N THR A 188 -13.22 -15.77 4.53
CA THR A 188 -13.36 -15.27 5.90
C THR A 188 -13.49 -16.43 6.87
N LEU A 189 -12.53 -16.55 7.79
CA LEU A 189 -12.61 -17.55 8.86
C LEU A 189 -13.59 -17.09 9.93
N LYS A 190 -14.47 -18.01 10.35
CA LYS A 190 -15.44 -17.80 11.42
C LYS A 190 -14.86 -18.32 12.74
N ARG A 191 -14.93 -17.53 13.81
CA ARG A 191 -14.61 -17.93 15.19
C ARG A 191 -15.74 -17.43 16.09
N PHE A 192 -16.05 -18.15 17.17
CA PHE A 192 -17.06 -17.75 18.13
C PHE A 192 -16.40 -17.26 19.41
N GLN A 193 -16.91 -16.16 19.95
CA GLN A 193 -16.47 -15.62 21.25
C GLN A 193 -17.68 -15.60 22.20
N PRO A 194 -17.53 -16.16 23.42
CA PRO A 194 -18.59 -16.10 24.43
C PRO A 194 -18.85 -14.65 24.84
N ARG A 195 -20.11 -14.35 25.16
CA ARG A 195 -20.61 -13.06 25.63
C ARG A 195 -21.55 -13.25 26.82
N ALA A 196 -21.96 -12.15 27.43
CA ALA A 196 -22.86 -12.14 28.59
C ALA A 196 -24.16 -12.91 28.31
N MET A 197 -24.76 -13.46 29.37
CA MET A 197 -26.05 -14.17 29.34
C MET A 197 -26.10 -15.37 28.39
N GLY A 198 -25.03 -16.19 28.34
CA GLY A 198 -24.98 -17.40 27.52
C GLY A 198 -24.96 -17.16 26.00
N ARG A 199 -24.76 -15.91 25.56
CA ARG A 199 -24.75 -15.55 24.13
C ARG A 199 -23.38 -15.84 23.52
N ALA A 200 -23.36 -16.20 22.23
CA ALA A 200 -22.14 -16.33 21.44
C ALA A 200 -22.19 -15.42 20.22
N THR A 201 -21.13 -14.64 20.00
CA THR A 201 -21.01 -13.76 18.82
C THR A 201 -19.91 -14.25 17.88
N ARG A 202 -20.09 -14.03 16.58
CA ARG A 202 -19.15 -14.48 15.55
C ARG A 202 -18.10 -13.40 15.25
N ILE A 203 -16.84 -13.70 15.51
CA ILE A 203 -15.70 -12.93 15.00
C ILE A 203 -15.38 -13.42 13.58
N ARG A 204 -15.26 -12.47 12.65
CA ARG A 204 -14.85 -12.71 11.26
C ARG A 204 -13.37 -12.35 11.10
N LYS A 205 -12.51 -13.35 10.98
CA LYS A 205 -11.09 -13.17 10.62
C LYS A 205 -10.97 -13.16 9.10
N ARG A 206 -11.15 -11.97 8.52
CA ARG A 206 -11.15 -11.74 7.07
C ARG A 206 -9.74 -11.90 6.51
N THR A 207 -9.65 -12.37 5.28
CA THR A 207 -8.42 -12.33 4.47
C THR A 207 -8.68 -11.50 3.22
N SER A 208 -7.61 -11.17 2.49
CA SER A 208 -7.68 -10.44 1.23
C SER A 208 -6.73 -11.04 0.20
N HIS A 209 -7.04 -10.77 -1.06
CA HIS A 209 -6.15 -10.98 -2.18
C HIS A 209 -5.70 -9.62 -2.69
N LEU A 210 -4.40 -9.38 -2.71
CA LEU A 210 -3.81 -8.12 -3.18
C LEU A 210 -3.30 -8.34 -4.60
N THR A 211 -3.64 -7.43 -5.51
CA THR A 211 -3.20 -7.50 -6.91
C THR A 211 -2.53 -6.18 -7.30
N ILE A 212 -1.36 -6.27 -7.94
CA ILE A 212 -0.66 -5.15 -8.60
C ILE A 212 -0.51 -5.49 -10.08
N THR A 213 -0.75 -4.48 -10.90
CA THR A 213 -0.44 -4.49 -12.32
C THR A 213 0.55 -3.37 -12.62
N LEU A 214 1.67 -3.72 -13.25
CA LEU A 214 2.70 -2.78 -13.71
C LEU A 214 2.67 -2.68 -15.23
N THR A 215 2.96 -1.48 -15.72
CA THR A 215 3.10 -1.17 -17.15
C THR A 215 4.35 -0.31 -17.32
N PRO A 216 5.05 -0.42 -18.46
CA PRO A 216 6.06 0.57 -18.83
C PRO A 216 5.49 2.00 -18.79
N LYS A 217 6.26 2.91 -18.21
CA LYS A 217 6.04 4.34 -18.24
C LYS A 217 6.57 4.84 -19.59
N GLY A 218 5.69 4.85 -20.58
CA GLY A 218 5.96 5.51 -21.87
C GLY A 218 6.09 7.02 -21.76
#